data_AF-A0A1E7W6B8-F1
#
_entry.id   AF-A0A1E7W6B8-F1
#
_cell.length_a   1.000
_cell.length_b   1.000
_cell.length_c   1.000
_cell.angle_alpha   90.00
_cell.angle_beta   90.00
_cell.angle_gamma   90.00
#
_symmetry.space_group_name_H-M   'P 1'
#
loop_
_entity.id
_entity.type
_entity.pdbx_description
1 polymer ?
#
loop_
_entity_poly.entity_id
_entity_poly.type
_entity_poly.pdbx_seq_one_letter_code
_entity_poly.pdbx_strand_id
1 'polypeptide(L)'
;MQPHLPRLLVPCALLCALNVAHAQDIHKCVVGGQVSYSDMPCPANASSASTLTRPSAPASDPQAAAKLARARKESAALEKTRLARDEREAKLDARAAQVAATQERKCGKLRLNRQWAEDDARRATAATIDSARLKARRAAELLAMECNR
;
A
#
# COMPACT_ATOMS: atom_id res chain seq x y z
N MET A 1 43.18 -7.14 -23.67
CA MET A 1 41.94 -6.64 -23.03
C MET A 1 40.76 -7.28 -23.75
N GLN A 2 40.26 -8.40 -23.22
CA GLN A 2 39.15 -9.16 -23.79
C GLN A 2 37.86 -8.80 -23.02
N PRO A 3 36.77 -8.44 -23.69
CA PRO A 3 35.47 -8.31 -23.05
C PRO A 3 34.79 -9.68 -23.00
N HIS A 4 34.62 -10.25 -21.79
CA HIS A 4 33.85 -11.47 -21.60
C HIS A 4 32.36 -11.12 -21.44
N LEU A 5 31.56 -11.58 -22.40
CA LEU A 5 30.10 -11.56 -22.40
C LEU A 5 29.51 -12.37 -21.22
N PRO A 6 28.35 -11.97 -20.68
CA PRO A 6 27.59 -12.74 -19.70
C PRO A 6 26.81 -13.84 -20.42
N ARG A 7 27.34 -15.07 -20.41
CA ARG A 7 26.73 -16.24 -21.08
C ARG A 7 26.35 -17.36 -20.10
N LEU A 8 25.96 -17.00 -18.87
CA LEU A 8 25.62 -17.95 -17.80
C LEU A 8 24.35 -17.57 -17.02
N LEU A 9 23.30 -17.11 -17.72
CA LEU A 9 21.99 -16.81 -17.12
C LEU A 9 20.84 -17.51 -17.87
N VAL A 10 21.05 -18.77 -18.28
CA VAL A 10 20.04 -19.54 -19.03
C VAL A 10 19.65 -20.91 -18.42
N PRO A 11 20.36 -21.57 -17.49
CA PRO A 11 19.92 -22.91 -17.08
C PRO A 11 18.81 -22.92 -16.01
N CYS A 12 18.46 -21.77 -15.39
CA CYS A 12 17.49 -21.75 -14.29
C CYS A 12 16.02 -21.71 -14.77
N ALA A 13 15.74 -21.18 -15.97
CA ALA A 13 14.36 -21.05 -16.48
C ALA A 13 13.76 -22.38 -16.97
N LEU A 14 14.58 -23.40 -17.26
CA LEU A 14 14.11 -24.68 -17.79
C LEU A 14 13.66 -25.67 -16.70
N LEU A 15 14.10 -25.50 -15.45
CA LEU A 15 13.75 -26.40 -14.34
C LEU A 15 12.37 -26.15 -13.73
N CYS A 16 11.75 -24.98 -13.96
CA CYS A 16 10.41 -24.68 -13.46
C CYS A 16 9.27 -25.30 -14.30
N ALA A 17 9.55 -25.79 -15.51
CA ALA A 17 8.54 -26.33 -16.42
C ALA A 17 8.19 -27.82 -16.17
N LEU A 18 8.88 -28.49 -15.23
CA LEU A 18 8.68 -29.92 -14.93
C LEU A 18 7.88 -30.17 -13.65
N ASN A 19 7.37 -29.13 -12.98
CA ASN A 19 6.38 -29.31 -11.92
C ASN A 19 5.01 -29.62 -12.55
N VAL A 20 4.90 -30.80 -13.17
CA VAL A 20 3.61 -31.47 -13.30
C VAL A 20 3.07 -31.56 -11.87
N ALA A 21 1.91 -30.96 -11.61
CA ALA A 21 1.22 -31.11 -10.34
C ALA A 21 0.83 -32.58 -10.18
N HIS A 22 1.78 -33.41 -9.73
CA HIS A 22 1.52 -34.79 -9.40
C HIS A 22 0.53 -34.80 -8.24
N ALA A 23 -0.53 -35.58 -8.40
CA ALA A 23 -1.51 -35.83 -7.36
C ALA A 23 -0.77 -36.40 -6.13
N GLN A 24 -0.60 -35.58 -5.09
CA GLN A 24 0.02 -36.01 -3.85
C GLN A 24 -1.01 -36.81 -3.04
N ASP A 25 -0.66 -38.07 -2.79
CA ASP A 25 -1.36 -38.97 -1.89
C ASP A 25 -0.99 -38.60 -0.44
N ILE A 26 -1.99 -38.35 0.40
CA ILE A 26 -1.75 -38.03 1.81
C ILE A 26 -1.63 -39.35 2.56
N HIS A 27 -0.45 -39.63 3.09
CA HIS A 27 -0.19 -40.79 3.92
C HIS A 27 -0.45 -40.46 5.39
N LYS A 28 -1.29 -41.26 6.05
CA LYS A 28 -1.49 -41.26 7.48
C LYS A 28 -0.59 -42.32 8.10
N CYS A 29 0.35 -41.89 8.93
CA CYS A 29 1.33 -42.74 9.60
C CYS A 29 1.07 -42.72 11.11
N VAL A 30 1.21 -43.87 11.77
CA VAL A 30 1.23 -43.94 13.24
C VAL A 30 2.61 -44.40 13.68
N VAL A 31 3.35 -43.53 14.36
CA VAL A 31 4.71 -43.82 14.86
C VAL A 31 4.69 -43.59 16.37
N GLY A 32 5.00 -44.62 17.16
CA GLY A 32 5.06 -44.51 18.63
C GLY A 32 3.75 -44.05 19.29
N GLY A 33 2.60 -44.34 18.68
CA GLY A 33 1.28 -43.91 19.16
C GLY A 33 0.85 -42.50 18.71
N GLN A 34 1.67 -41.76 17.96
CA GLN A 34 1.32 -40.47 17.38
C GLN A 34 0.93 -40.60 15.91
N VAL A 35 -0.15 -39.93 15.51
CA VAL A 35 -0.63 -39.87 14.12
C VAL A 35 0.01 -38.68 13.42
N SER A 36 0.74 -38.92 12.33
CA SER A 36 1.25 -37.89 11.44
C SER A 36 0.67 -38.04 10.03
N TYR A 37 0.42 -36.91 9.37
CA TYR A 37 -0.01 -36.85 7.97
C TYR A 37 1.12 -36.26 7.15
N SER A 38 1.51 -36.93 6.07
CA SER A 38 2.61 -36.50 5.22
C SER A 38 2.30 -36.79 3.75
N ASP A 39 2.83 -35.94 2.88
CA ASP A 39 2.84 -36.16 1.44
C ASP A 39 3.98 -37.11 1.01
N MET A 40 4.80 -37.58 1.97
CA MET A 40 5.82 -38.60 1.77
C MET A 40 5.36 -39.95 2.34
N PRO A 41 5.79 -41.09 1.75
CA PRO A 41 5.50 -42.42 2.28
C PRO A 41 5.90 -42.54 3.75
N CYS A 42 5.12 -43.30 4.52
CA CYS A 42 5.42 -43.50 5.94
C CYS A 42 6.81 -44.12 6.16
N PRO A 43 7.57 -43.67 7.18
CA PRO A 43 8.86 -44.26 7.50
C PRO A 43 8.70 -45.72 7.94
N ALA A 44 9.72 -46.55 7.72
CA ALA A 44 9.66 -48.00 7.97
C ALA A 44 9.38 -48.38 9.43
N ASN A 45 9.54 -47.45 10.37
CA ASN A 45 9.23 -47.62 11.79
C ASN A 45 7.77 -47.25 12.15
N ALA A 46 6.91 -46.95 11.17
CA ALA A 46 5.50 -46.73 11.40
C ALA A 46 4.78 -48.04 11.75
N SER A 47 4.05 -48.02 12.87
CA SER A 47 3.23 -49.15 13.34
C SER A 47 2.00 -49.38 12.47
N SER A 48 1.53 -48.35 11.77
CA SER A 48 0.51 -48.47 10.72
C SER A 48 0.64 -47.35 9.70
N ALA A 49 0.46 -47.68 8.42
CA ALA A 49 0.45 -46.75 7.31
C ALA A 49 -0.83 -46.94 6.50
N SER A 50 -1.55 -45.85 6.24
CA SER A 50 -2.71 -45.85 5.34
C SER A 50 -2.65 -44.65 4.42
N THR A 51 -2.83 -44.88 3.12
CA THR A 51 -2.99 -43.79 2.15
C THR A 51 -4.45 -43.33 2.15
N LEU A 52 -4.67 -42.02 2.26
CA LEU A 52 -5.99 -41.44 2.11
C LEU A 52 -6.31 -41.29 0.63
N THR A 53 -7.34 -42.00 0.16
CA THR A 53 -7.82 -41.85 -1.21
C THR A 53 -8.42 -40.46 -1.39
N ARG A 54 -7.87 -39.69 -2.32
CA ARG A 54 -8.46 -38.41 -2.72
C ARG A 54 -9.81 -38.67 -3.41
N PRO A 55 -10.88 -37.95 -3.06
CA PRO A 55 -12.11 -38.02 -3.82
C PRO A 55 -11.87 -37.58 -5.27
N SER A 56 -12.44 -38.30 -6.23
CA SER A 56 -12.35 -37.95 -7.65
C SER A 56 -12.88 -36.54 -7.87
N ALA A 57 -12.26 -35.80 -8.80
CA ALA A 57 -12.77 -34.48 -9.18
C ALA A 57 -14.24 -34.61 -9.63
N PRO A 58 -15.13 -33.68 -9.21
CA PRO A 58 -16.51 -33.70 -9.66
C PRO A 58 -16.58 -33.54 -11.18
N ALA A 59 -17.58 -34.17 -11.80
CA ALA A 59 -17.82 -34.06 -13.23
C ALA A 59 -18.05 -32.59 -13.63
N SER A 60 -17.66 -32.23 -14.85
CA SER A 60 -17.83 -30.87 -15.34
C SER A 60 -19.32 -30.49 -15.40
N ASP A 61 -19.75 -29.57 -14.55
CA ASP A 61 -21.10 -29.03 -14.54
C ASP A 61 -21.16 -27.67 -15.27
N PRO A 62 -21.86 -27.56 -16.42
CA PRO A 62 -22.01 -26.29 -17.13
C PRO A 62 -22.77 -25.24 -16.30
N GLN A 63 -23.63 -25.63 -15.36
CA GLN A 63 -24.30 -24.67 -14.48
C GLN A 63 -23.34 -24.08 -13.44
N ALA A 64 -22.45 -24.89 -12.87
CA ALA A 64 -21.37 -24.40 -12.00
C ALA A 64 -20.45 -23.42 -12.74
N ALA A 65 -20.09 -23.71 -13.99
CA ALA A 65 -19.31 -22.80 -14.83
C ALA A 65 -20.03 -21.46 -15.09
N ALA A 66 -21.33 -21.50 -15.38
CA ALA A 66 -22.15 -20.31 -15.58
C ALA A 66 -22.28 -19.47 -14.30
N LYS A 67 -22.47 -20.10 -13.14
CA LYS A 67 -22.51 -19.42 -11.82
C LYS A 67 -21.18 -18.74 -11.53
N LEU A 68 -20.06 -19.42 -11.76
CA LEU A 68 -18.73 -18.84 -11.58
C LEU A 68 -18.49 -17.64 -12.50
N ALA A 69 -18.91 -17.71 -13.76
CA ALA A 69 -18.81 -16.59 -14.69
C ALA A 69 -19.62 -15.36 -14.23
N ARG A 70 -20.83 -15.58 -13.70
CA ARG A 70 -21.67 -14.51 -13.12
C ARG A 70 -21.01 -13.90 -11.89
N ALA A 71 -20.53 -14.72 -10.96
CA ALA A 71 -19.85 -14.25 -9.74
C ALA A 71 -18.59 -13.43 -10.08
N ARG A 72 -17.80 -13.86 -11.07
CA ARG A 72 -16.64 -13.10 -11.55
C ARG A 72 -17.04 -11.75 -12.13
N LYS A 73 -18.11 -11.70 -12.91
CA LYS A 73 -18.62 -10.44 -13.49
C LYS A 73 -19.10 -9.48 -12.41
N GLU A 74 -19.82 -9.97 -11.42
CA GLU A 74 -20.29 -9.17 -10.29
C GLU A 74 -19.12 -8.64 -9.45
N SER A 75 -18.15 -9.50 -9.13
CA SER A 75 -16.93 -9.09 -8.44
C SER A 75 -16.17 -8.00 -9.21
N ALA A 76 -16.04 -8.15 -10.53
CA ALA A 76 -15.37 -7.14 -11.35
C ALA A 76 -16.14 -5.82 -11.39
N ALA A 77 -17.48 -5.86 -11.37
CA ALA A 77 -18.30 -4.66 -11.31
C ALA A 77 -18.16 -3.93 -9.97
N LEU A 78 -18.15 -4.67 -8.86
CA LEU A 78 -17.92 -4.11 -7.53
C LEU A 78 -16.53 -3.48 -7.41
N GLU A 79 -15.50 -4.17 -7.90
CA GLU A 79 -14.13 -3.65 -7.88
C GLU A 79 -14.00 -2.37 -8.70
N LYS A 80 -14.61 -2.32 -9.89
CA LYS A 80 -14.64 -1.10 -10.71
C LYS A 80 -15.29 0.07 -9.96
N THR A 81 -16.39 -0.18 -9.24
CA THR A 81 -17.07 0.86 -8.45
C THR A 81 -16.19 1.34 -7.29
N ARG A 82 -15.48 0.43 -6.61
CA ARG A 82 -14.52 0.78 -5.55
C ARG A 82 -13.41 1.68 -6.08
N LEU A 83 -12.74 1.26 -7.14
CA LEU A 83 -11.66 2.03 -7.76
C LEU A 83 -12.13 3.41 -8.23
N ALA A 84 -13.32 3.49 -8.84
CA ALA A 84 -13.88 4.77 -9.27
C ALA A 84 -14.19 5.72 -8.10
N ARG A 85 -14.59 5.19 -6.94
CA ARG A 85 -14.79 5.99 -5.72
C ARG A 85 -13.45 6.45 -5.16
N ASP A 86 -12.51 5.53 -5.01
CA ASP A 86 -11.19 5.81 -4.43
C ASP A 86 -10.43 6.83 -5.29
N GLU A 87 -10.54 6.78 -6.62
CA GLU A 87 -10.00 7.80 -7.53
C GLU A 87 -10.65 9.18 -7.33
N ARG A 88 -11.95 9.24 -7.05
CA ARG A 88 -12.66 10.50 -6.79
C ARG A 88 -12.23 11.09 -5.46
N GLU A 89 -12.16 10.27 -4.42
CA GLU A 89 -11.69 10.66 -3.08
C GLU A 89 -10.24 11.15 -3.15
N ALA A 90 -9.34 10.41 -3.79
CA ALA A 90 -7.95 10.82 -3.98
C ALA A 90 -7.81 12.18 -4.69
N LYS A 91 -8.67 12.48 -5.68
CA LYS A 91 -8.69 13.78 -6.35
C LYS A 91 -9.18 14.90 -5.43
N LEU A 92 -10.17 14.64 -4.58
CA LEU A 92 -10.67 15.62 -3.61
C LEU A 92 -9.61 15.89 -2.54
N ASP A 93 -8.98 14.85 -2.01
CA ASP A 93 -7.91 14.94 -1.02
C ASP A 93 -6.70 15.70 -1.57
N ALA A 94 -6.29 15.41 -2.81
CA ALA A 94 -5.21 16.14 -3.46
C ALA A 94 -5.52 17.64 -3.60
N ARG A 95 -6.76 18.00 -3.96
CA ARG A 95 -7.19 19.40 -4.04
C ARG A 95 -7.22 20.06 -2.65
N ALA A 96 -7.75 19.37 -1.65
CA ALA A 96 -7.77 19.87 -0.28
C ALA A 96 -6.34 20.10 0.25
N ALA A 97 -5.43 19.17 -0.01
CA ALA A 97 -4.01 19.30 0.36
C ALA A 97 -3.33 20.48 -0.34
N GLN A 98 -3.62 20.72 -1.63
CA GLN A 98 -3.09 21.88 -2.35
C GLN A 98 -3.57 23.21 -1.76
N VAL A 99 -4.87 23.30 -1.43
CA VAL A 99 -5.45 24.50 -0.79
C VAL A 99 -4.83 24.71 0.59
N ALA A 100 -4.72 23.66 1.40
CA ALA A 100 -4.07 23.73 2.71
C ALA A 100 -2.61 24.18 2.61
N ALA A 101 -1.82 23.58 1.72
CA ALA A 101 -0.42 23.96 1.50
C ALA A 101 -0.27 25.42 1.05
N THR A 102 -1.21 25.91 0.22
CA THR A 102 -1.21 27.32 -0.21
C THR A 102 -1.51 28.26 0.95
N GLN A 103 -2.49 27.92 1.79
CA GLN A 103 -2.82 28.69 2.98
C GLN A 103 -1.66 28.69 3.98
N GLU A 104 -1.03 27.54 4.21
CA GLU A 104 0.14 27.42 5.09
C GLU A 104 1.30 28.30 4.62
N ARG A 105 1.60 28.31 3.31
CA ARG A 105 2.63 29.20 2.73
C ARG A 105 2.27 30.67 2.91
N LYS A 106 1.01 31.05 2.67
CA LYS A 106 0.52 32.42 2.87
C LYS A 106 0.67 32.85 4.33
N CYS A 107 0.23 32.01 5.26
CA CYS A 107 0.35 32.24 6.70
C CYS A 107 1.80 32.22 7.19
N GLY A 108 2.66 31.38 6.61
CA GLY A 108 4.10 31.39 6.88
C GLY A 108 4.74 32.73 6.48
N LYS A 109 4.41 33.24 5.28
CA LYS A 109 4.89 34.55 4.82
C LYS A 109 4.41 35.70 5.72
N LEU A 110 3.15 35.68 6.14
CA LEU A 110 2.60 36.71 7.04
C LEU A 110 3.23 36.65 8.44
N ARG A 111 3.48 35.46 8.98
CA ARG A 111 4.21 35.29 10.25
C ARG A 111 5.61 35.87 10.18
N LEU A 112 6.33 35.57 9.09
CA LEU A 112 7.68 36.10 8.89
C LEU A 112 7.68 37.63 8.75
N ASN A 113 6.73 38.18 7.99
CA ASN A 113 6.57 39.64 7.85
C ASN A 113 6.28 40.31 9.20
N ARG A 114 5.39 39.72 10.01
CA ARG A 114 5.12 40.19 11.37
C ARG A 114 6.41 40.20 12.20
N GLN A 115 7.16 39.10 12.20
CA GLN A 115 8.41 38.99 12.94
C GLN A 115 9.40 40.08 12.51
N TRP A 116 9.61 40.27 11.21
CA TRP A 116 10.49 41.34 10.72
C TRP A 116 10.01 42.73 11.10
N ALA A 117 8.72 43.02 11.01
CA ALA A 117 8.17 44.31 11.42
C ALA A 117 8.34 44.56 12.93
N GLU A 118 8.20 43.53 13.76
CA GLU A 118 8.49 43.60 15.20
C GLU A 118 10.00 43.82 15.46
N ASP A 119 10.88 43.15 14.74
CA ASP A 119 12.32 43.32 14.82
C ASP A 119 12.76 44.74 14.44
N ASP A 120 12.19 45.27 13.36
CA ASP A 120 12.40 46.64 12.90
C ASP A 120 11.92 47.64 13.95
N ALA A 121 10.75 47.41 14.57
CA ALA A 121 10.26 48.24 15.66
C ALA A 121 11.18 48.21 16.89
N ARG A 122 11.82 47.07 17.19
CA ARG A 122 12.81 46.97 18.28
C ARG A 122 14.12 47.70 17.98
N ARG A 123 14.51 47.79 16.70
CA ARG A 123 15.75 48.43 16.24
C ARG A 123 15.54 49.91 15.84
N ALA A 124 14.30 50.38 15.77
CA ALA A 124 13.97 51.73 15.32
C ALA A 124 14.53 52.81 16.26
N THR A 125 14.92 53.93 15.68
CA THR A 125 15.38 55.11 16.41
C THR A 125 14.19 55.95 16.87
N ALA A 126 14.41 56.91 17.77
CA ALA A 126 13.35 57.78 18.30
C ALA A 126 12.56 58.50 17.20
N ALA A 127 13.17 58.80 16.06
CA ALA A 127 12.50 59.46 14.93
C ALA A 127 11.54 58.53 14.15
N THR A 128 11.74 57.21 14.17
CA THR A 128 10.96 56.26 13.36
C THR A 128 10.15 55.26 14.17
N ILE A 129 10.31 55.24 15.50
CA ILE A 129 9.73 54.25 16.40
C ILE A 129 8.21 54.11 16.28
N ASP A 130 7.46 55.21 16.20
CA ASP A 130 6.00 55.16 16.10
C ASP A 130 5.53 54.59 14.76
N SER A 131 6.20 54.96 13.67
CA SER A 131 5.91 54.40 12.35
C SER A 131 6.24 52.91 12.28
N ALA A 132 7.32 52.46 12.93
CA ALA A 132 7.72 51.07 12.98
C ALA A 132 6.75 50.24 13.84
N ARG A 133 6.31 50.76 14.99
CA ARG A 133 5.27 50.15 15.83
C ARG A 133 3.94 50.00 15.09
N LEU A 134 3.52 51.02 14.35
CA LEU A 134 2.30 50.95 13.55
C LEU A 134 2.41 49.88 12.45
N LYS A 135 3.56 49.76 11.79
CA LYS A 135 3.81 48.68 10.81
C LYS A 135 3.73 47.29 11.46
N ALA A 136 4.37 47.11 12.62
CA ALA A 136 4.32 45.86 13.38
C ALA A 136 2.87 45.49 13.74
N ARG A 137 2.08 46.47 14.23
CA ARG A 137 0.68 46.27 14.55
C ARG A 137 -0.15 45.87 13.33
N ARG A 138 -0.01 46.57 12.20
CA ARG A 138 -0.71 46.23 10.95
C ARG A 138 -0.34 44.84 10.43
N ALA A 139 0.93 44.46 10.52
CA ALA A 139 1.38 43.12 10.13
C ALA A 139 0.75 42.03 11.03
N ALA A 140 0.63 42.30 12.34
CA ALA A 140 -0.06 41.41 13.27
C ALA A 140 -1.57 41.31 12.99
N GLU A 141 -2.24 42.43 12.71
CA GLU A 141 -3.66 42.46 12.34
C GLU A 141 -3.93 41.70 11.03
N LEU A 142 -3.09 41.90 10.00
CA LEU A 142 -3.18 41.16 8.74
C LEU A 142 -3.00 39.65 8.92
N LEU A 143 -2.01 39.24 9.73
CA LEU A 143 -1.83 37.84 10.07
C LEU A 143 -3.05 37.27 10.80
N ALA A 144 -3.59 38.01 11.78
CA ALA A 144 -4.75 37.59 12.55
C ALA A 144 -6.01 37.45 11.68
N MET A 145 -6.23 38.34 10.71
CA MET A 145 -7.38 38.24 9.82
C MET A 145 -7.29 37.05 8.86
N GLU A 146 -6.10 36.76 8.33
CA GLU A 146 -5.93 35.73 7.30
C GLU A 146 -5.76 34.31 7.89
N CYS A 147 -5.19 34.21 9.08
CA CYS A 147 -4.68 32.95 9.64
C CYS A 147 -5.29 32.59 11.00
N ASN A 148 -6.43 33.19 11.38
CA ASN A 148 -7.14 32.81 12.63
C ASN A 148 -7.74 31.41 12.50
N ARG A 149 -6.93 30.40 12.80
CA ARG A 149 -7.34 29.04 13.14
C ARG A 149 -6.40 28.50 14.20
#